data_AF-A0A496BHB9-F1
#
_entry.id   AF-A0A496BHB9-F1
#
_cell.length_a   1.000
_cell.length_b   1.000
_cell.length_c   1.000
_cell.angle_alpha   90.00
_cell.angle_beta   90.00
_cell.angle_gamma   90.00
#
_symmetry.space_group_name_H-M   'P 1'
#
loop_
_entity.id
_entity.type
_entity.pdbx_description
1 polymer ?
#
loop_
_entity_poly.entity_id
_entity_poly.type
_entity_poly.pdbx_seq_one_letter_code
_entity_poly.pdbx_strand_id
1 'polypeptide(L)'
;MRESVELFIRSVHLIAAIIWFGGVLFSTFVVMPILQQNVSLENLLAIHNRFRTLIRLMIHVLLTTGAMVFFIVALNNGFFTGNSTDDFKAYMLIFVVKLAAFGMMALFWGLYSSFYRKHLEVSPPDGEAHRSQSRHINVWRGLTLVAGLIVFALTVLL
;
A
#
# COMPACT_ATOMS: atom_id res chain seq x y z
N MET A 1 -28.92 5.21 9.93
CA MET A 1 -28.26 5.97 8.84
C MET A 1 -26.76 6.15 9.11
N ARG A 2 -26.38 6.71 10.26
CA ARG A 2 -24.97 6.94 10.63
C ARG A 2 -24.12 5.67 10.69
N GLU A 3 -24.63 4.62 11.33
CA GLU A 3 -23.96 3.31 11.40
C GLU A 3 -23.75 2.67 10.02
N SER A 4 -24.74 2.79 9.13
CA SER A 4 -24.67 2.28 7.76
C SER A 4 -23.58 3.00 6.95
N VAL A 5 -23.43 4.32 7.14
CA VAL A 5 -22.36 5.11 6.49
C VAL A 5 -21.00 4.71 7.02
N GLU A 6 -20.85 4.53 8.34
CA GLU A 6 -19.60 4.10 8.94
C GLU A 6 -19.19 2.69 8.47
N LEU A 7 -20.13 1.75 8.44
CA LEU A 7 -19.91 0.39 7.94
C LEU A 7 -19.49 0.39 6.47
N PHE A 8 -20.11 1.24 5.66
CA PHE A 8 -19.75 1.40 4.25
C PHE A 8 -18.31 1.91 4.10
N ILE A 9 -17.93 2.97 4.82
CA ILE A 9 -16.57 3.53 4.77
C ILE A 9 -15.54 2.48 5.20
N ARG A 10 -15.80 1.75 6.30
CA ARG A 10 -14.93 0.67 6.78
C ARG A 10 -14.79 -0.45 5.74
N SER A 11 -15.88 -0.82 5.06
CA SER A 11 -15.87 -1.82 3.99
C SER A 11 -15.03 -1.36 2.80
N VAL A 12 -15.20 -0.10 2.36
CA VAL A 12 -14.40 0.48 1.27
C VAL A 12 -12.91 0.53 1.65
N HIS A 13 -12.60 0.92 2.89
CA HIS A 13 -11.23 0.92 3.41
C HIS A 13 -10.60 -0.48 3.36
N LEU A 14 -11.33 -1.49 3.84
CA LEU A 14 -10.86 -2.87 3.84
C LEU A 14 -10.63 -3.41 2.43
N ILE A 15 -11.57 -3.16 1.50
CA ILE A 15 -11.43 -3.57 0.10
C ILE A 15 -10.20 -2.91 -0.53
N ALA A 16 -9.98 -1.60 -0.30
CA ALA A 16 -8.80 -0.91 -0.79
C ALA A 16 -7.51 -1.48 -0.21
N ALA A 17 -7.50 -1.89 1.07
CA ALA A 17 -6.36 -2.52 1.72
C ALA A 17 -6.04 -3.88 1.08
N ILE A 18 -7.06 -4.70 0.83
CA ILE A 18 -6.93 -6.00 0.17
C ILE A 18 -6.38 -5.83 -1.25
N ILE A 19 -6.95 -4.93 -2.05
CA ILE A 19 -6.50 -4.68 -3.43
C ILE A 19 -5.07 -4.16 -3.43
N TRP A 20 -4.73 -3.25 -2.51
CA TRP A 20 -3.38 -2.70 -2.44
C TRP A 20 -2.35 -3.76 -2.04
N PHE A 21 -2.46 -4.32 -0.83
CA PHE A 21 -1.46 -5.25 -0.33
C PHE A 21 -1.49 -6.58 -1.09
N GLY A 22 -2.69 -7.14 -1.32
CA GLY A 22 -2.87 -8.34 -2.12
C GLY A 22 -2.41 -8.16 -3.56
N GLY A 23 -2.65 -6.99 -4.16
CA GLY A 23 -2.12 -6.65 -5.49
C GLY A 23 -0.60 -6.59 -5.53
N VAL A 24 0.04 -6.01 -4.51
CA VAL A 24 1.52 -6.01 -4.39
C VAL A 24 2.05 -7.43 -4.26
N LEU A 25 1.47 -8.26 -3.39
CA LEU A 25 1.86 -9.66 -3.23
C LEU A 25 1.69 -10.45 -4.53
N PHE A 26 0.50 -10.43 -5.10
CA PHE A 26 0.17 -11.15 -6.32
C PHE A 26 1.05 -10.71 -7.50
N SER A 27 1.26 -9.41 -7.66
CA SER A 27 2.15 -8.88 -8.69
C SER A 27 3.57 -9.40 -8.50
N THR A 28 4.07 -9.35 -7.26
CA THR A 28 5.45 -9.68 -6.93
C THR A 28 5.77 -11.17 -7.09
N PHE A 29 4.83 -12.05 -6.73
CA PHE A 29 5.07 -13.50 -6.72
C PHE A 29 4.55 -14.23 -7.95
N VAL A 30 3.52 -13.72 -8.61
CA VAL A 30 2.85 -14.44 -9.70
C VAL A 30 3.00 -13.70 -11.02
N VAL A 31 2.52 -12.45 -11.09
CA VAL A 31 2.39 -11.74 -12.37
C VAL A 31 3.74 -11.34 -12.94
N MET A 32 4.59 -10.68 -12.14
CA MET A 32 5.84 -10.11 -12.66
C MET A 32 6.82 -11.16 -13.17
N PRO A 33 7.03 -12.30 -12.48
CA PRO A 33 7.88 -13.37 -12.99
C PRO A 33 7.44 -13.89 -14.36
N ILE A 34 6.13 -13.98 -14.60
CA ILE A 34 5.56 -14.44 -15.88
C ILE A 34 5.73 -13.36 -16.95
N LEU A 35 5.39 -12.10 -16.65
CA LEU A 35 5.48 -11.01 -17.62
C LEU A 35 6.91 -10.76 -18.07
N GLN A 36 7.89 -10.82 -17.15
CA GLN A 36 9.30 -10.63 -17.47
C GLN A 36 9.86 -11.67 -18.45
N GLN A 37 9.23 -12.84 -18.57
CA GLN A 37 9.67 -13.91 -19.47
C GLN A 37 8.96 -13.87 -20.83
N ASN A 38 7.75 -13.31 -20.89
CA ASN A 38 6.85 -13.47 -22.04
C ASN A 38 6.55 -12.17 -22.77
N VAL A 39 7.00 -11.03 -22.26
CA VAL A 39 6.58 -9.70 -22.74
C VAL A 39 7.80 -8.83 -23.00
N SER A 40 7.74 -8.02 -24.05
CA SER A 40 8.79 -7.04 -24.36
C SER A 40 8.92 -5.98 -23.27
N LEU A 41 10.10 -5.38 -23.16
CA LEU A 41 10.43 -4.37 -22.15
C LEU A 41 9.47 -3.17 -22.17
N GLU A 42 9.10 -2.69 -23.36
CA GLU A 42 8.17 -1.57 -23.54
C GLU A 42 6.78 -1.88 -22.96
N ASN A 43 6.26 -3.08 -23.26
CA ASN A 43 4.98 -3.52 -22.74
C ASN A 43 5.04 -3.76 -21.22
N LEU A 44 6.16 -4.28 -20.70
CA LEU A 44 6.38 -4.45 -19.26
C LEU A 44 6.36 -3.10 -18.53
N LEU A 45 7.01 -2.07 -19.09
CA LEU A 45 7.01 -0.71 -18.57
C LEU A 45 5.59 -0.11 -18.56
N ALA A 46 4.84 -0.29 -19.65
CA ALA A 46 3.45 0.16 -19.74
C ALA A 46 2.56 -0.51 -18.68
N ILE A 47 2.68 -1.83 -18.51
CA ILE A 47 1.94 -2.59 -17.48
C ILE A 47 2.33 -2.10 -16.08
N HIS A 48 3.62 -1.95 -15.79
CA HIS A 48 4.10 -1.45 -14.50
C HIS A 48 3.56 -0.05 -14.18
N ASN A 49 3.54 0.85 -15.15
CA ASN A 49 3.01 2.21 -14.98
C ASN A 49 1.49 2.23 -14.72
N ARG A 50 0.73 1.36 -15.39
CA ARG A 50 -0.70 1.17 -15.11
C ARG A 50 -0.93 0.63 -13.71
N PHE A 51 -0.20 -0.43 -13.33
CA PHE A 51 -0.27 -1.00 -11.99
C PHE A 51 0.09 0.04 -10.91
N ARG A 52 1.15 0.81 -11.11
CA ARG A 52 1.54 1.91 -10.20
C ARG A 52 0.42 2.93 -10.01
N THR A 53 -0.33 3.24 -11.06
CA THR A 53 -1.47 4.16 -10.98
C THR A 53 -2.60 3.59 -10.16
N LEU A 54 -2.95 2.32 -10.35
CA LEU A 54 -3.97 1.63 -9.53
C LEU A 54 -3.57 1.60 -8.05
N ILE A 55 -2.31 1.27 -7.76
CA ILE A 55 -1.83 1.24 -6.37
C ILE A 55 -1.85 2.63 -5.72
N ARG A 56 -1.45 3.68 -6.45
CA ARG A 56 -1.59 5.07 -5.95
C ARG A 56 -3.04 5.41 -5.66
N LEU A 57 -3.97 5.01 -6.52
CA LEU A 57 -5.41 5.22 -6.28
C LEU A 57 -5.85 4.53 -4.98
N MET A 58 -5.46 3.27 -4.77
CA MET A 58 -5.80 2.55 -3.53
C MET A 58 -5.22 3.22 -2.29
N ILE A 59 -3.97 3.71 -2.35
CA ILE A 59 -3.35 4.50 -1.27
C ILE A 59 -4.18 5.75 -0.96
N HIS A 60 -4.67 6.48 -1.97
CA HIS A 60 -5.53 7.65 -1.76
C HIS A 60 -6.86 7.29 -1.12
N VAL A 61 -7.48 6.19 -1.57
CA VAL A 61 -8.73 5.69 -0.98
C VAL A 61 -8.52 5.33 0.49
N LEU A 62 -7.42 4.65 0.83
CA LEU A 62 -7.07 4.27 2.20
C LEU A 62 -6.85 5.48 3.10
N LEU A 63 -6.10 6.48 2.63
CA LEU A 63 -5.88 7.72 3.39
C LEU A 63 -7.20 8.48 3.62
N THR A 64 -8.02 8.61 2.58
CA THR A 64 -9.29 9.33 2.65
C THR A 64 -10.27 8.63 3.61
N THR A 65 -10.48 7.33 3.41
CA THR A 65 -11.40 6.55 4.25
C THR A 65 -10.88 6.39 5.67
N GLY A 66 -9.57 6.23 5.86
CA GLY A 66 -8.94 6.19 7.19
C GLY A 66 -9.11 7.51 7.95
N ALA A 67 -8.91 8.65 7.26
CA ALA A 67 -9.18 9.96 7.84
C ALA A 67 -10.67 10.15 8.18
N MET A 68 -11.59 9.72 7.32
CA MET A 68 -13.03 9.79 7.60
C MET A 68 -13.40 8.98 8.85
N VAL A 69 -12.93 7.73 8.97
CA VAL A 69 -13.16 6.90 10.16
C VAL A 69 -12.59 7.57 11.41
N PHE A 70 -11.37 8.11 11.32
CA PHE A 70 -10.74 8.86 12.40
C PHE A 70 -11.61 10.04 12.86
N PHE A 71 -12.06 10.89 11.94
CA PHE A 71 -12.91 12.03 12.28
C PHE A 71 -14.25 11.62 12.89
N ILE A 72 -14.88 10.54 12.39
CA ILE A 72 -16.11 10.00 12.97
C ILE A 72 -15.89 9.60 14.44
N VAL A 73 -14.80 8.87 14.71
CA VAL A 73 -14.46 8.42 16.07
C VAL A 73 -14.07 9.60 16.97
N ALA A 74 -13.31 10.56 16.46
CA ALA A 74 -12.91 11.76 17.21
C ALA A 74 -14.11 12.63 17.61
N LEU A 75 -15.06 12.84 16.68
CA LEU A 75 -16.31 13.56 16.97
C LEU A 75 -17.16 12.82 18.00
N ASN A 76 -17.23 11.49 17.92
CA ASN A 76 -17.98 10.66 18.89
C ASN A 76 -17.45 10.72 20.32
N ASN A 77 -16.14 10.91 20.48
CA ASN A 77 -15.49 10.89 21.78
C ASN A 77 -15.23 12.30 22.34
N GLY A 78 -15.90 13.32 21.80
CA GLY A 78 -15.77 14.69 22.31
C GLY A 78 -14.35 15.25 22.20
N PHE A 79 -13.57 14.83 21.19
CA PHE A 79 -12.18 15.25 21.04
C PHE A 79 -12.03 16.77 20.99
N PHE A 80 -12.94 17.45 20.28
CA PHE A 80 -12.92 18.91 20.13
C PHE A 80 -13.50 19.67 21.33
N THR A 81 -14.09 18.98 22.31
CA THR A 81 -14.66 19.59 23.52
C THR A 81 -13.76 19.46 24.75
N GLY A 82 -12.58 18.84 24.61
CA GLY A 82 -11.60 18.68 25.69
C GLY A 82 -11.90 17.57 26.70
N ASN A 83 -13.03 16.88 26.57
CA ASN A 83 -13.47 15.80 27.48
C ASN A 83 -13.08 14.41 26.96
N SER A 84 -11.83 14.24 26.50
CA SER A 84 -11.37 12.97 25.92
C SER A 84 -11.24 11.89 26.99
N THR A 85 -11.89 10.75 26.78
CA THR A 85 -11.73 9.55 27.64
C THR A 85 -10.34 8.93 27.46
N ASP A 86 -9.88 8.16 28.46
CA ASP A 86 -8.60 7.44 28.36
C ASP A 86 -8.62 6.39 27.23
N ASP A 87 -9.79 5.79 26.95
CA ASP A 87 -10.00 4.89 25.80
C ASP A 87 -9.71 5.58 24.46
N PHE A 88 -10.08 6.86 24.33
CA PHE A 88 -9.80 7.63 23.12
C PHE A 88 -8.30 7.90 22.94
N LYS A 89 -7.54 8.10 24.02
CA LYS A 89 -6.07 8.27 23.95
C LYS A 89 -5.40 6.99 23.47
N ALA A 90 -5.83 5.82 23.96
CA ALA A 90 -5.34 4.53 23.50
C ALA A 90 -5.66 4.30 22.02
N TYR A 91 -6.90 4.59 21.61
CA TYR A 91 -7.30 4.57 20.20
C TYR A 91 -6.41 5.48 19.34
N MET A 92 -6.09 6.67 19.82
CA MET A 92 -5.26 7.62 19.10
C MET A 92 -3.84 7.14 18.89
N LEU A 93 -3.23 6.56 19.92
CA LEU A 93 -1.92 5.95 19.82
C LEU A 93 -1.93 4.82 18.76
N ILE A 94 -2.93 3.95 18.81
CA ILE A 94 -3.08 2.86 17.84
C ILE A 94 -3.23 3.42 16.42
N PHE A 95 -4.05 4.45 16.23
CA PHE A 95 -4.23 5.10 14.94
C PHE A 95 -2.92 5.67 14.38
N VAL A 96 -2.13 6.37 15.21
CA VAL A 96 -0.83 6.92 14.81
C VAL A 96 0.14 5.80 14.42
N VAL A 97 0.19 4.71 15.18
CA VAL A 97 1.03 3.54 14.86
C VAL A 97 0.61 2.91 13.53
N LYS A 98 -0.71 2.71 13.31
CA LYS A 98 -1.25 2.20 12.05
C LYS A 98 -0.90 3.12 10.86
N LEU A 99 -1.05 4.43 11.03
CA LEU A 99 -0.72 5.42 10.00
C LEU A 99 0.78 5.46 9.69
N ALA A 100 1.64 5.38 10.71
CA ALA A 100 3.09 5.33 10.54
C ALA A 100 3.52 4.06 9.79
N ALA A 101 2.97 2.90 10.17
CA ALA A 101 3.24 1.63 9.50
C ALA A 101 2.77 1.68 8.02
N PHE A 102 1.57 2.18 7.77
CA PHE A 102 1.04 2.43 6.43
C PHE A 102 1.97 3.33 5.61
N GLY A 103 2.40 4.46 6.18
CA GLY A 103 3.30 5.41 5.52
C GLY A 103 4.65 4.79 5.16
N MET A 104 5.22 3.99 6.08
CA MET A 104 6.47 3.27 5.84
C MET A 104 6.34 2.25 4.69
N MET A 105 5.25 1.48 4.67
CA MET A 105 4.97 0.54 3.57
C MET A 105 4.79 1.27 2.23
N ALA A 106 4.01 2.36 2.20
CA ALA A 106 3.80 3.16 1.00
C ALA A 106 5.11 3.77 0.48
N LEU A 107 5.99 4.21 1.39
CA LEU A 107 7.33 4.71 1.06
C LEU A 107 8.19 3.61 0.42
N PHE A 108 8.29 2.43 1.05
CA PHE A 108 9.09 1.33 0.49
C PHE A 108 8.57 0.87 -0.87
N TRP A 109 7.25 0.73 -1.02
CA TRP A 109 6.66 0.41 -2.31
C TRP A 109 6.94 1.49 -3.37
N GLY A 110 6.83 2.77 -2.98
CA GLY A 110 7.10 3.90 -3.87
C GLY A 110 8.56 3.94 -4.36
N LEU A 111 9.51 3.70 -3.45
CA LEU A 111 10.94 3.61 -3.77
C LEU A 111 11.23 2.40 -4.67
N TYR A 112 10.73 1.21 -4.30
CA TYR A 112 10.83 0.01 -5.13
C TYR A 112 10.29 0.26 -6.55
N SER A 113 9.06 0.77 -6.65
CA SER A 113 8.38 1.02 -7.93
C SER A 113 9.14 2.03 -8.79
N SER A 114 9.75 3.05 -8.17
CA SER A 114 10.56 4.06 -8.85
C SER A 114 11.87 3.48 -9.39
N PHE A 115 12.61 2.75 -8.57
CA PHE A 115 13.86 2.10 -8.98
C PHE A 115 13.62 1.04 -10.05
N TYR A 116 12.55 0.26 -9.92
CA TYR A 116 12.19 -0.74 -10.90
C TYR A 116 11.82 -0.11 -12.24
N ARG A 117 11.01 0.96 -12.23
CA ARG A 117 10.68 1.72 -13.45
C ARG A 117 11.96 2.24 -14.14
N LYS A 118 12.87 2.86 -13.39
CA LYS A 118 14.14 3.37 -13.93
C LYS A 118 14.98 2.24 -14.53
N HIS A 119 15.00 1.07 -13.91
CA HIS A 119 15.68 -0.10 -14.47
C HIS A 119 15.08 -0.52 -15.81
N LEU A 120 13.76 -0.51 -15.94
CA LEU A 120 13.09 -0.80 -17.21
C LEU A 120 13.37 0.25 -18.29
N GLU A 121 13.51 1.53 -17.94
CA GLU A 121 13.79 2.61 -18.90
C GLU A 121 15.23 2.59 -19.43
N VAL A 122 16.20 2.11 -18.63
CA VAL A 122 17.63 2.11 -18.98
C VAL A 122 18.08 0.80 -19.63
N SER A 123 17.31 -0.28 -19.49
CA SER A 123 17.73 -1.59 -20.00
C SER A 123 17.70 -1.62 -21.53
N PRO A 124 18.78 -2.10 -22.19
CA PRO A 124 18.79 -2.24 -23.64
C PRO A 124 17.68 -3.22 -24.09
N PRO A 125 17.14 -3.04 -25.31
CA PRO A 125 16.07 -3.89 -25.84
C PRO A 125 16.49 -5.35 -26.04
N ASP A 126 17.79 -5.65 -26.01
CA ASP A 126 18.35 -6.97 -26.21
C ASP A 126 18.20 -7.83 -24.93
N GLY A 127 17.43 -8.91 -25.05
CA GLY A 127 16.82 -9.67 -23.94
C GLY A 127 17.75 -10.36 -22.94
N GLU A 128 19.08 -10.24 -23.04
CA GLU A 128 20.00 -10.88 -22.10
C GLU A 128 20.17 -10.11 -20.79
N ALA A 129 19.99 -8.79 -20.80
CA ALA A 129 20.05 -7.95 -19.59
C ALA A 129 18.85 -8.18 -18.63
N HIS A 130 17.78 -8.82 -19.10
CA HIS A 130 16.54 -9.05 -18.34
C HIS A 130 16.69 -10.02 -17.16
N ARG A 131 17.70 -10.91 -17.17
CA ARG A 131 17.88 -11.93 -16.12
C ARG A 131 18.63 -11.43 -14.90
N SER A 132 19.42 -10.37 -15.04
CA SER A 132 20.21 -9.79 -13.94
C SER A 132 19.42 -8.69 -13.23
N GLN A 133 18.34 -9.06 -12.54
CA GLN A 133 17.64 -8.12 -11.66
C GLN A 133 18.61 -7.63 -10.59
N SER A 134 18.90 -6.33 -10.59
CA SER A 134 19.89 -5.72 -9.68
C SER A 134 19.59 -6.09 -8.23
N ARG A 135 20.63 -6.52 -7.49
CA ARG A 135 20.56 -6.94 -6.08
C ARG A 135 19.83 -5.90 -5.21
N HIS A 136 19.98 -4.60 -5.55
CA HIS A 136 19.29 -3.50 -4.87
C HIS A 136 17.75 -3.55 -5.03
N ILE A 137 17.24 -3.91 -6.21
CA ILE A 137 15.81 -4.01 -6.49
C ILE A 137 15.18 -5.13 -5.64
N ASN A 138 15.90 -6.25 -5.48
CA ASN A 138 15.44 -7.37 -4.66
C ASN A 138 15.36 -7.02 -3.16
N VAL A 139 16.29 -6.20 -2.66
CA VAL A 139 16.24 -5.70 -1.26
C VAL A 139 14.99 -4.82 -1.05
N TRP A 140 14.73 -3.86 -1.94
CA TRP A 140 13.55 -2.99 -1.82
C TRP A 140 12.22 -3.75 -1.97
N ARG A 141 12.19 -4.77 -2.82
CA ARG A 141 11.07 -5.72 -2.92
C ARG A 141 10.84 -6.41 -1.58
N GLY A 142 11.89 -6.98 -0.98
CA GLY A 142 11.81 -7.64 0.32
C GLY A 142 11.33 -6.70 1.43
N LEU A 143 11.88 -5.49 1.52
CA LEU A 143 11.46 -4.48 2.49
C LEU A 143 9.99 -4.10 2.33
N THR A 144 9.51 -3.94 1.09
CA THR A 144 8.10 -3.65 0.81
C THR A 144 7.19 -4.76 1.30
N LEU A 145 7.56 -6.02 1.07
CA LEU A 145 6.78 -7.18 1.49
C LEU A 145 6.75 -7.34 3.01
N VAL A 146 7.90 -7.18 3.68
CA VAL A 146 7.99 -7.27 5.15
C VAL A 146 7.19 -6.14 5.79
N ALA A 147 7.33 -4.90 5.31
CA ALA A 147 6.55 -3.78 5.82
C ALA A 147 5.05 -4.00 5.59
N GLY A 148 4.65 -4.51 4.42
CA GLY A 148 3.26 -4.83 4.15
C GLY A 148 2.71 -5.94 5.03
N LEU A 149 3.50 -6.97 5.34
CA LEU A 149 3.12 -8.02 6.27
C LEU A 149 2.93 -7.47 7.70
N ILE A 150 3.81 -6.58 8.15
CA ILE A 150 3.69 -5.90 9.45
C ILE A 150 2.40 -5.07 9.49
N VAL A 151 2.14 -4.26 8.45
CA VAL A 151 0.91 -3.46 8.35
C VAL A 151 -0.33 -4.35 8.38
N PHE A 152 -0.31 -5.46 7.64
CA PHE A 152 -1.40 -6.42 7.60
C PHE A 152 -1.63 -7.07 8.97
N ALA A 153 -0.57 -7.53 9.63
CA ALA A 153 -0.65 -8.10 10.97
C ALA A 153 -1.21 -7.10 12.00
N LEU A 154 -0.73 -5.85 11.98
CA LEU A 154 -1.24 -4.76 12.82
C LEU A 154 -2.71 -4.42 12.54
N THR A 155 -3.18 -4.68 11.32
CA THR A 155 -4.58 -4.45 10.93
C THR A 155 -5.48 -5.59 11.41
N VAL A 156 -4.97 -6.82 11.50
CA VAL A 156 -5.74 -8.01 11.92
C VAL A 156 -5.73 -8.22 13.44
N LEU A 157 -4.62 -7.90 14.11
CA LEU A 157 -4.45 -8.14 15.55
C LEU A 157 -5.10 -7.08 16.46
N LEU A 158 -5.56 -5.96 15.90
CA LEU A 158 -6.04 -4.77 16.64
C LEU A 158 -7.22 -4.10 15.92
#